data_AF-A0A1D7QRC6-F1
#
_entry.id   AF-A0A1D7QRC6-F1
#
_cell.length_a   1.000
_cell.length_b   1.000
_cell.length_c   1.000
_cell.angle_alpha   90.00
_cell.angle_beta   90.00
_cell.angle_gamma   90.00
#
_symmetry.space_group_name_H-M   'P 1'
#
loop_
_entity.id
_entity.type
_entity.pdbx_description
1 polymer ?
#
loop_
_entity_poly.entity_id
_entity_poly.type
_entity_poly.pdbx_seq_one_letter_code
_entity_poly.pdbx_strand_id
1 'polypeptide(L)'
;MSYLILYDLFVNAFDDHAIRWPVEINTGDEVHHGEVIAHGTSFLIPRQFEVELKWTFSELSIVAPVQKQLTFAEDPFTVRFNEQKYDERLALYEELGAEVWTQRWITDAATALKQTLIADLPHHPGFRKALERAGISTFTGLSLSDEPIYVPAIEDGG
;
A
#
# COMPACT_ATOMS: atom_id res chain seq x y z
N MET A 1 24.41 -14.86 -9.51
CA MET A 1 24.70 -14.12 -8.26
C MET A 1 23.87 -12.83 -8.14
N SER A 2 23.44 -12.24 -9.26
CA SER A 2 22.61 -11.02 -9.33
C SER A 2 21.15 -11.17 -8.87
N TYR A 3 20.53 -12.35 -9.01
CA TYR A 3 19.12 -12.58 -8.63
C TYR A 3 18.84 -12.51 -7.13
N LEU A 4 19.75 -13.05 -6.30
CA LEU A 4 19.57 -13.05 -4.85
C LEU A 4 19.76 -11.65 -4.24
N ILE A 5 20.61 -10.81 -4.84
CA ILE A 5 20.85 -9.44 -4.38
C ILE A 5 19.59 -8.60 -4.57
N LEU A 6 18.99 -8.65 -5.76
CA LEU A 6 17.73 -7.95 -6.00
C LEU A 6 16.60 -8.51 -5.15
N TYR A 7 16.55 -9.83 -4.93
CA TYR A 7 15.57 -10.44 -4.01
C TYR A 7 15.68 -9.85 -2.60
N ASP A 8 16.87 -9.86 -1.98
CA ASP A 8 17.06 -9.31 -0.64
C ASP A 8 16.72 -7.81 -0.60
N LEU A 9 17.10 -7.06 -1.63
CA LEU A 9 16.73 -5.65 -1.77
C LEU A 9 15.23 -5.45 -1.88
N PHE A 10 14.54 -6.25 -2.69
CA PHE A 10 13.09 -6.20 -2.85
C PHE A 10 12.34 -6.63 -1.59
N VAL A 11 12.90 -7.53 -0.78
CA VAL A 11 12.26 -7.95 0.47
C VAL A 11 12.42 -6.86 1.52
N ASN A 12 13.66 -6.40 1.74
CA ASN A 12 13.97 -5.39 2.75
C ASN A 12 13.29 -4.03 2.44
N ALA A 13 13.20 -3.69 1.15
CA ALA A 13 12.45 -2.54 0.67
C ALA A 13 11.01 -2.49 1.21
N PHE A 14 10.34 -3.62 1.41
CA PHE A 14 8.92 -3.63 1.76
C PHE A 14 8.70 -3.96 3.24
N ASP A 15 9.58 -4.76 3.84
CA ASP A 15 9.54 -5.07 5.27
C ASP A 15 9.91 -3.85 6.13
N ASP A 16 10.82 -3.00 5.64
CA ASP A 16 11.30 -1.81 6.35
C ASP A 16 10.56 -0.52 5.94
N HIS A 17 9.41 -0.59 5.26
CA HIS A 17 8.74 0.62 4.78
C HIS A 17 7.21 0.52 4.81
N ALA A 18 6.57 1.64 5.14
CA ALA A 18 5.13 1.79 5.02
C ALA A 18 4.80 2.75 3.87
N ILE A 19 3.69 2.47 3.18
CA ILE A 19 3.08 3.45 2.28
C ILE A 19 1.86 4.02 2.95
N ARG A 20 1.80 5.35 3.01
CA ARG A 20 0.59 6.07 3.40
C ARG A 20 -0.08 6.63 2.17
N TRP A 21 -1.37 6.37 2.05
CA TRP A 21 -2.19 6.86 0.97
C TRP A 21 -3.23 7.83 1.52
N PRO A 22 -3.11 9.14 1.25
CA PRO A 22 -4.19 10.07 1.55
C PRO A 22 -5.45 9.65 0.78
N VAL A 23 -6.57 9.56 1.49
CA VAL A 23 -7.86 9.16 0.92
C VAL A 23 -8.96 10.15 1.23
N GLU A 24 -9.94 10.17 0.34
CA GLU A 24 -11.20 10.86 0.53
C GLU A 24 -12.35 9.86 0.44
N ILE A 25 -13.22 9.89 1.44
CA ILE A 25 -14.40 9.03 1.54
C ILE A 25 -15.61 9.92 1.39
N ASN A 26 -16.38 9.68 0.33
CA ASN A 26 -17.61 10.39 0.06
C ASN A 26 -18.79 9.63 0.67
N THR A 27 -19.57 10.32 1.49
CA THR A 27 -20.76 9.75 2.18
C THR A 27 -22.07 10.35 1.66
N GLY A 28 -22.02 11.07 0.54
CA GLY A 28 -23.15 11.74 -0.09
C GLY A 28 -23.33 13.17 0.42
N ASP A 29 -23.42 13.33 1.73
CA ASP A 29 -23.61 14.65 2.37
C ASP A 29 -22.29 15.26 2.87
N GLU A 30 -21.26 14.44 3.08
CA GLU A 30 -19.96 14.87 3.59
C GLU A 30 -18.80 14.17 2.86
N VAL A 31 -17.63 14.81 2.90
CA VAL A 31 -16.35 14.25 2.48
C VAL A 31 -15.48 14.09 3.72
N HIS A 32 -15.01 12.88 3.97
CA HIS A 32 -14.09 12.61 5.06
C HIS A 32 -12.69 12.37 4.49
N HIS A 33 -11.71 13.04 5.08
CA HIS A 33 -10.31 12.84 4.72
C HIS A 33 -9.69 11.80 5.63
N GLY A 34 -8.75 11.05 5.09
CA GLY A 34 -8.09 9.99 5.81
C GLY A 34 -6.78 9.56 5.22
N GLU A 35 -6.20 8.53 5.82
CA GLU A 35 -4.99 7.89 5.32
C GLU A 35 -5.13 6.38 5.39
N VAL A 36 -4.92 5.69 4.28
CA VAL A 36 -4.76 4.24 4.22
C VAL A 36 -3.29 3.91 4.39
N ILE A 37 -2.95 3.07 5.37
CA ILE A 37 -1.57 2.64 5.61
C ILE A 37 -1.40 1.20 5.11
N ALA A 38 -0.42 1.02 4.24
CA ALA A 38 0.00 -0.24 3.68
C ALA A 38 1.34 -0.64 4.29
N HIS A 39 1.39 -1.84 4.84
CA HIS A 39 2.64 -2.48 5.23
C HIS A 39 2.98 -3.54 4.19
N GLY A 40 4.25 -3.56 3.77
CA GLY A 40 4.76 -4.69 2.99
C GLY A 40 4.70 -5.95 3.85
N THR A 41 4.11 -7.03 3.33
CA THR A 41 4.13 -8.33 4.02
C THR A 41 4.35 -9.44 3.01
N SER A 42 5.63 -9.83 2.89
CA SER A 42 6.17 -11.13 2.47
C SER A 42 5.61 -11.83 1.19
N PHE A 43 6.49 -12.55 0.50
CA PHE A 43 6.33 -12.97 -0.90
C PHE A 43 6.15 -14.49 -1.10
N LEU A 44 5.60 -14.87 -2.26
CA LEU A 44 5.70 -16.21 -2.85
C LEU A 44 6.23 -16.06 -4.28
N ILE A 45 7.42 -16.59 -4.57
CA ILE A 45 7.96 -16.68 -5.94
C ILE A 45 7.94 -18.14 -6.38
N PRO A 46 6.94 -18.56 -7.18
CA PRO A 46 7.04 -19.81 -7.90
C PRO A 46 7.03 -19.54 -9.41
N ARG A 47 8.23 -19.27 -9.96
CA ARG A 47 8.73 -19.56 -11.34
C ARG A 47 9.32 -18.33 -12.04
N GLN A 48 10.55 -18.52 -12.54
CA GLN A 48 11.27 -17.76 -13.58
C GLN A 48 10.76 -16.33 -13.85
N PHE A 49 11.34 -15.35 -13.15
CA PHE A 49 11.28 -13.91 -13.44
C PHE A 49 9.99 -13.16 -13.09
N GLU A 50 9.04 -13.79 -12.42
CA GLU A 50 7.85 -13.11 -11.89
C GLU A 50 8.02 -12.84 -10.39
N VAL A 51 7.83 -11.57 -9.99
CA VAL A 51 7.77 -11.17 -8.59
C VAL A 51 6.30 -10.95 -8.26
N GLU A 52 5.72 -11.74 -7.36
CA GLU A 52 4.38 -11.49 -6.80
C GLU A 52 4.54 -10.65 -5.53
N LEU A 53 4.29 -9.34 -5.61
CA LEU A 53 4.27 -8.48 -4.42
C LEU A 53 2.93 -8.61 -3.71
N LYS A 54 2.95 -8.76 -2.39
CA LYS A 54 1.77 -8.76 -1.53
C LYS A 54 1.80 -7.54 -0.62
N TRP A 55 0.81 -6.68 -0.78
CA TRP A 55 0.57 -5.55 0.12
C TRP A 55 -0.56 -5.89 1.08
N THR A 56 -0.37 -5.55 2.35
CA THR A 56 -1.43 -5.63 3.36
C THR A 56 -1.77 -4.24 3.84
N PHE A 57 -3.02 -3.84 3.66
CA PHE A 57 -3.55 -2.57 4.13
C PHE A 57 -4.24 -2.80 5.47
N SER A 58 -3.69 -2.26 6.55
CA SER A 58 -4.08 -2.59 7.93
C SER A 58 -4.79 -1.45 8.65
N GLU A 59 -4.72 -0.23 8.13
CA GLU A 59 -5.24 0.94 8.82
C GLU A 59 -5.82 1.97 7.85
N LEU A 60 -6.91 2.59 8.27
CA LEU A 60 -7.49 3.79 7.71
C LEU A 60 -7.78 4.78 8.83
N SER A 61 -7.10 5.92 8.85
CA SER A 61 -7.46 7.01 9.76
C SER A 61 -8.53 7.88 9.09
N ILE A 62 -9.65 8.20 9.75
CA ILE A 62 -10.64 9.17 9.25
C ILE A 62 -10.70 10.38 10.17
N VAL A 63 -10.71 11.57 9.59
CA VAL A 63 -10.78 12.86 10.29
C VAL A 63 -12.20 13.45 10.13
N ALA A 64 -13.15 13.14 11.05
CA ALA A 64 -14.41 13.91 11.25
C ALA A 64 -15.31 13.34 12.38
N PRO A 65 -16.11 14.18 13.08
CA PRO A 65 -15.72 15.30 13.95
C PRO A 65 -14.88 14.86 15.18
N VAL A 66 -14.57 13.58 15.30
CA VAL A 66 -13.59 13.01 16.22
C VAL A 66 -12.61 12.21 15.36
N GLN A 67 -11.30 12.33 15.60
CA GLN A 67 -10.31 11.50 14.91
C GLN A 67 -10.61 10.03 15.24
N LYS A 68 -11.01 9.25 14.22
CA LYS A 68 -11.33 7.83 14.37
C LYS A 68 -10.34 7.02 13.54
N GLN A 69 -9.49 6.26 14.23
CA GLN A 69 -8.61 5.29 13.59
C GLN A 69 -9.41 4.00 13.33
N LEU A 70 -9.46 3.58 12.08
CA LEU A 70 -10.11 2.36 11.63
C LEU A 70 -9.03 1.33 11.32
N THR A 71 -8.82 0.38 12.22
CA THR A 71 -7.88 -0.71 11.99
C THR A 71 -8.58 -1.88 11.31
N PHE A 72 -8.00 -2.37 10.23
CA PHE A 72 -8.45 -3.49 9.41
C PHE A 72 -7.60 -4.75 9.57
N ALA A 73 -6.63 -4.73 10.48
CA ALA A 73 -5.59 -5.75 10.65
C ALA A 73 -6.10 -7.20 10.83
N GLU A 74 -7.38 -7.44 11.12
CA GLU A 74 -7.93 -8.78 11.30
C GLU A 74 -8.19 -9.55 9.99
N ASP A 75 -8.17 -8.91 8.80
CA ASP A 75 -8.25 -9.57 7.49
C ASP A 75 -7.41 -8.81 6.44
N PRO A 76 -6.24 -9.32 6.01
CA PRO A 76 -5.36 -8.64 5.05
C PRO A 76 -5.99 -8.47 3.66
N PHE A 77 -6.25 -7.23 3.22
CA PHE A 77 -6.52 -6.97 1.81
C PHE A 77 -5.22 -7.12 1.02
N THR A 78 -5.14 -8.19 0.22
CA THR A 78 -3.94 -8.60 -0.51
C THR A 78 -4.03 -8.21 -1.96
N VAL A 79 -3.15 -7.33 -2.43
CA VAL A 79 -3.00 -7.05 -3.87
C VAL A 79 -1.74 -7.70 -4.39
N ARG A 80 -1.86 -8.34 -5.57
CA ARG A 80 -0.75 -8.97 -6.28
C ARG A 80 -0.27 -8.07 -7.40
N PHE A 81 1.02 -7.79 -7.43
CA PHE A 81 1.68 -7.15 -8.55
C PHE A 81 2.59 -8.18 -9.23
N ASN A 82 2.57 -8.27 -10.56
CA ASN A 82 3.45 -9.14 -11.35
C ASN A 82 4.11 -8.31 -12.44
N GLU A 83 5.44 -8.37 -12.54
CA GLU A 83 6.19 -7.67 -13.56
C GLU A 83 7.29 -8.54 -14.17
N GLN A 84 7.42 -8.47 -15.49
CA GLN A 84 8.31 -9.34 -16.29
C GLN A 84 9.62 -8.65 -16.72
N LYS A 85 9.98 -7.51 -16.13
CA LYS A 85 11.09 -6.63 -16.56
C LYS A 85 12.32 -6.68 -15.63
N TYR A 86 12.80 -7.89 -15.35
CA TYR A 86 13.89 -8.11 -14.41
C TYR A 86 15.21 -7.41 -14.82
N ASP A 87 15.63 -7.52 -16.09
CA ASP A 87 16.94 -6.98 -16.54
C ASP A 87 16.96 -5.45 -16.59
N GLU A 88 15.85 -4.82 -16.99
CA GLU A 88 15.70 -3.35 -17.00
C GLU A 88 15.86 -2.77 -15.58
N ARG A 89 15.40 -3.51 -14.56
CA ARG A 89 15.45 -3.10 -13.16
C ARG A 89 16.83 -3.22 -12.54
N LEU A 90 17.58 -4.25 -12.92
CA LEU A 90 18.96 -4.40 -12.47
C LEU A 90 19.83 -3.24 -12.99
N ALA A 91 19.67 -2.88 -14.26
CA ALA A 91 20.37 -1.74 -14.84
C ALA A 91 20.02 -0.42 -14.13
N LEU A 92 18.73 -0.21 -13.85
CA LEU A 92 18.27 0.98 -13.13
C LEU A 92 18.77 1.03 -11.68
N TYR A 93 18.85 -0.12 -11.00
CA TYR A 93 19.42 -0.21 -9.65
C TYR A 93 20.91 0.16 -9.64
N GLU A 94 21.68 -0.35 -10.59
CA GLU A 94 23.11 -0.04 -10.72
C GLU A 94 23.36 1.44 -11.01
N GLU A 95 22.43 2.12 -11.68
CA GLU A 95 22.51 3.55 -11.99
C GLU A 95 22.10 4.46 -10.82
N LEU A 96 20.98 4.15 -10.15
CA LEU A 96 20.37 5.04 -9.15
C LEU A 96 20.88 4.82 -7.73
N GLY A 97 21.47 3.67 -7.44
CA GLY A 97 21.78 3.25 -6.08
C GLY A 97 20.55 2.78 -5.30
N ALA A 98 20.78 2.10 -4.18
CA ALA A 98 19.76 1.31 -3.49
C ALA A 98 18.56 2.11 -2.97
N GLU A 99 18.80 3.24 -2.30
CA GLU A 99 17.76 4.04 -1.65
C GLU A 99 16.78 4.66 -2.66
N VAL A 100 17.30 5.34 -3.69
CA VAL A 100 16.49 6.01 -4.73
C VAL A 100 15.70 4.99 -5.54
N TRP A 101 16.34 3.87 -5.89
CA TRP A 101 15.66 2.78 -6.58
C TRP A 101 14.54 2.18 -5.73
N THR A 102 14.77 2.00 -4.43
CA THR A 102 13.79 1.42 -3.51
C THR A 102 12.54 2.29 -3.41
N GLN A 103 12.71 3.59 -3.16
CA GLN A 103 11.61 4.54 -3.10
C GLN A 103 10.79 4.54 -4.40
N ARG A 104 11.49 4.61 -5.54
CA ARG A 104 10.82 4.63 -6.85
C ARG A 104 10.04 3.34 -7.10
N TRP A 105 10.66 2.20 -6.82
CA TRP A 105 10.03 0.89 -7.04
C TRP A 105 8.77 0.73 -6.20
N ILE A 106 8.84 1.05 -4.92
CA ILE A 106 7.72 0.94 -4.00
C ILE A 106 6.57 1.87 -4.42
N THR A 107 6.90 3.09 -4.85
CA THR A 107 5.93 4.08 -5.35
C THR A 107 5.27 3.60 -6.65
N ASP A 108 6.04 3.06 -7.60
CA ASP A 108 5.53 2.54 -8.88
C ASP A 108 4.60 1.34 -8.64
N ALA A 109 5.02 0.40 -7.79
CA ALA A 109 4.21 -0.75 -7.41
C ALA A 109 2.91 -0.31 -6.74
N ALA A 110 2.96 0.63 -5.80
CA ALA A 110 1.76 1.15 -5.15
C ALA A 110 0.81 1.81 -6.14
N THR A 111 1.34 2.69 -7.01
CA THR A 111 0.57 3.39 -8.05
C THR A 111 -0.15 2.41 -8.97
N ALA A 112 0.51 1.32 -9.36
CA ALA A 112 -0.10 0.27 -10.17
C ALA A 112 -1.26 -0.45 -9.44
N LEU A 113 -1.20 -0.57 -8.11
CA LEU A 113 -2.21 -1.25 -7.30
C LEU A 113 -3.38 -0.34 -6.87
N LYS A 114 -3.26 0.98 -7.09
CA LYS A 114 -4.27 1.99 -6.73
C LYS A 114 -5.67 1.62 -7.24
N GLN A 115 -5.78 1.26 -8.52
CA GLN A 115 -7.07 0.98 -9.14
C GLN A 115 -7.74 -0.26 -8.53
N THR A 116 -6.95 -1.30 -8.27
CA THR A 116 -7.43 -2.50 -7.58
C THR A 116 -7.90 -2.17 -6.17
N LEU A 117 -7.16 -1.33 -5.45
CA LEU A 117 -7.54 -0.90 -4.11
C LEU A 117 -8.83 -0.08 -4.10
N ILE A 118 -9.01 0.87 -5.03
CA ILE A 118 -10.25 1.65 -5.16
C ILE A 118 -11.44 0.74 -5.46
N ALA A 119 -11.25 -0.27 -6.32
CA ALA A 119 -12.31 -1.19 -6.72
C ALA A 119 -12.71 -2.13 -5.57
N ASP A 120 -11.74 -2.71 -4.87
CA ASP A 120 -11.99 -3.83 -3.96
C ASP A 120 -12.15 -3.42 -2.49
N LEU A 121 -11.49 -2.34 -2.04
CA LEU A 121 -11.55 -1.90 -0.63
C LEU A 121 -13.00 -1.64 -0.17
N PRO A 122 -13.90 -1.01 -0.96
CA PRO A 122 -15.32 -0.84 -0.60
C PRO A 122 -16.09 -2.15 -0.36
N HIS A 123 -15.60 -3.26 -0.93
CA HIS A 123 -16.18 -4.58 -0.77
C HIS A 123 -15.56 -5.37 0.39
N HIS A 124 -14.45 -4.87 0.96
CA HIS A 124 -13.75 -5.54 2.04
C HIS A 124 -14.62 -5.56 3.32
N PRO A 125 -14.84 -6.73 3.95
CA PRO A 125 -15.66 -6.84 5.16
C PRO A 125 -15.14 -5.99 6.32
N GLY A 126 -13.81 -5.91 6.47
CA GLY A 126 -13.17 -5.04 7.46
C GLY A 126 -13.52 -3.57 7.21
N PHE A 127 -13.42 -3.11 5.96
CA PHE A 127 -13.73 -1.74 5.54
C PHE A 127 -15.16 -1.35 5.89
N ARG A 128 -16.12 -2.19 5.51
CA ARG A 128 -17.55 -1.97 5.81
C ARG A 128 -17.84 -1.91 7.30
N LYS A 129 -17.30 -2.86 8.09
CA LYS A 129 -17.46 -2.85 9.56
C LYS A 129 -16.90 -1.59 10.19
N ALA A 130 -15.81 -1.04 9.65
CA ALA A 130 -15.22 0.15 10.23
C ALA A 130 -15.98 1.42 9.84
N LEU A 131 -16.55 1.50 8.63
CA LEU A 131 -17.53 2.55 8.30
C LEU A 131 -18.73 2.51 9.24
N GLU A 132 -19.29 1.32 9.51
CA GLU A 132 -20.38 1.13 10.47
C GLU A 132 -20.01 1.60 11.89
N ARG A 133 -18.82 1.20 12.40
CA ARG A 133 -18.29 1.66 13.70
C ARG A 133 -18.05 3.17 13.73
N ALA A 134 -17.68 3.77 12.60
CA ALA A 134 -17.51 5.21 12.45
C ALA A 134 -18.85 5.96 12.46
N GLY A 135 -19.99 5.27 12.32
CA GLY A 135 -21.31 5.87 12.17
C GLY A 135 -21.59 6.35 10.75
N ILE A 136 -20.79 5.90 9.77
CA ILE A 136 -20.95 6.21 8.35
C ILE A 136 -21.92 5.17 7.77
N SER A 137 -23.19 5.56 7.62
CA SER A 137 -24.26 4.70 7.09
C SER A 137 -24.37 4.73 5.56
N THR A 138 -23.83 5.76 4.92
CA THR A 138 -23.87 5.97 3.47
C THR A 138 -22.44 6.08 2.94
N PHE A 139 -22.08 5.26 1.96
CA PHE A 139 -20.80 5.31 1.26
C PHE A 139 -21.08 5.40 -0.24
N THR A 140 -20.58 6.44 -0.89
CA THR A 140 -20.82 6.70 -2.32
C THR A 140 -19.54 6.63 -3.14
N GLY A 141 -18.36 6.73 -2.52
CA GLY A 141 -17.10 6.57 -3.22
C GLY A 141 -15.86 6.70 -2.35
N LEU A 142 -14.76 6.13 -2.84
CA LEU A 142 -13.42 6.23 -2.27
C LEU A 142 -12.48 6.77 -3.35
N SER A 143 -11.75 7.82 -3.01
CA SER A 143 -10.69 8.37 -3.83
C SER A 143 -9.36 8.25 -3.10
N LEU A 144 -8.33 7.85 -3.83
CA LEU A 144 -6.94 7.80 -3.36
C LEU A 144 -6.14 8.91 -4.04
N SER A 145 -5.21 9.55 -3.33
CA SER A 145 -4.23 10.49 -3.91
C SER A 145 -3.50 9.89 -5.13
N ASP A 146 -3.03 10.69 -6.08
CA ASP A 146 -2.15 10.19 -7.16
C ASP A 146 -0.74 9.91 -6.66
N GLU A 147 -0.33 10.57 -5.58
CA GLU A 147 1.00 10.44 -4.99
C GLU A 147 0.88 9.73 -3.63
N PRO A 148 1.27 8.45 -3.53
CA PRO A 148 1.42 7.78 -2.26
C PRO A 148 2.67 8.31 -1.53
N ILE A 149 2.58 8.38 -0.19
CA ILE A 149 3.66 8.87 0.66
C ILE A 149 4.48 7.66 1.15
N TYR A 150 5.74 7.64 0.76
CA TYR A 150 6.71 6.65 1.22
C TYR A 150 7.26 7.03 2.60
N VAL A 151 7.19 6.10 3.55
CA VAL A 151 7.69 6.30 4.91
C VAL A 151 8.65 5.16 5.29
N PRO A 152 9.94 5.43 5.52
CA PRO A 152 10.87 4.43 6.06
C PRO A 152 10.48 4.02 7.48
N ALA A 153 10.65 2.74 7.80
CA ALA A 153 10.27 2.15 9.09
C ALA A 153 11.21 2.52 10.25
N ILE A 154 12.12 3.47 10.06
CA ILE A 154 13.02 3.90 11.14
C ILE A 154 12.36 5.01 11.96
N GLU A 155 11.99 4.59 13.16
CA GLU A 155 11.72 5.31 14.40
C GLU A 155 10.42 6.12 14.47
N ASP A 156 9.36 5.45 14.98
CA ASP A 156 8.64 5.98 16.15
C ASP A 156 9.68 6.30 17.25
N GLY A 157 10.35 7.44 17.08
CA GLY A 157 11.34 8.01 17.99
C GLY A 157 10.78 9.31 18.54
N GLY A 158 9.95 9.20 19.58
CA GLY A 158 9.43 10.34 20.35
C GLY A 158 8.16 10.04 21.13
#